data_AF-A0A2R6NHL6-F1
#
_entry.id   AF-A0A2R6NHL6-F1
#
_cell.length_a   1.000
_cell.length_b   1.000
_cell.length_c   1.000
_cell.angle_alpha   90.00
_cell.angle_beta   90.00
_cell.angle_gamma   90.00
#
_symmetry.space_group_name_H-M   'P 1'
#
loop_
_entity.id
_entity.type
_entity.pdbx_description
1 polymer ?
#
loop_
_entity_poly.entity_id
_entity_poly.type
_entity_poly.pdbx_seq_one_letter_code
_entity_poly.pdbx_strand_id
1 'polypeptide(L)'
;MRGLLFSLVSLIIPLVYGQTIPGSYPHDYPGKPDGHFSPDWQSYYQVTDDMPNVTFPLGRNWAGNIPVNRPGHPNDTLFFWGVEKENGSLTASAGDRSNEPWGIWLNGGWDHLADYIWVDQPV
;
A
#
# COMPACT_ATOMS: atom_id res chain seq x y z
N MET A 1 45.74 41.15 -26.13
CA MET A 1 45.55 40.68 -24.73
C MET A 1 44.09 40.27 -24.62
N ARG A 2 43.80 38.96 -24.51
CA ARG A 2 43.32 38.29 -23.28
C ARG A 2 42.02 38.94 -22.77
N GLY A 3 40.85 38.32 -22.69
CA GLY A 3 40.43 36.93 -22.82
C GLY A 3 39.05 36.80 -22.14
N LEU A 4 38.29 35.78 -22.52
CA LEU A 4 37.21 35.07 -21.79
C LEU A 4 36.17 35.87 -20.97
N LEU A 5 34.89 35.57 -21.19
CA LEU A 5 33.99 34.92 -20.20
C LEU A 5 32.60 34.76 -20.86
N PHE A 6 32.28 33.58 -21.38
CA PHE A 6 31.55 32.49 -20.72
C PHE A 6 30.02 32.71 -20.63
N SER A 7 29.33 31.95 -21.49
CA SER A 7 27.95 31.49 -21.48
C SER A 7 27.17 31.73 -20.16
N LEU A 8 26.11 32.51 -20.22
CA LEU A 8 25.12 32.61 -19.16
C LEU A 8 23.98 31.61 -19.45
N VAL A 9 24.27 30.32 -19.30
CA VAL A 9 23.23 29.29 -19.14
C VAL A 9 23.38 28.78 -17.72
N SER A 10 22.78 29.50 -16.78
CA SER A 10 22.72 29.07 -15.39
C SER A 10 21.27 28.81 -15.00
N LEU A 11 21.02 27.51 -14.80
CA LEU A 11 20.11 26.95 -13.82
C LEU A 11 18.61 27.12 -14.06
N ILE A 12 18.07 26.27 -14.93
CA ILE A 12 16.75 25.68 -14.69
C ILE A 12 16.99 24.47 -13.77
N ILE A 13 17.12 24.71 -12.46
CA ILE A 13 16.83 23.63 -11.50
C ILE A 13 15.30 23.57 -11.46
N PRO A 14 14.64 22.49 -11.91
CA PRO A 14 13.29 22.27 -11.45
C PRO A 14 13.39 22.05 -9.95
N LEU A 15 12.99 23.06 -9.18
CA LEU A 15 12.70 22.90 -7.77
C LEU A 15 11.52 21.94 -7.69
N VAL A 16 11.82 20.66 -7.53
CA VAL A 16 10.84 19.69 -7.06
C VAL A 16 10.55 20.11 -5.64
N TYR A 17 9.56 20.99 -5.47
CA TYR A 17 8.89 21.12 -4.19
C TYR A 17 8.35 19.74 -3.88
N GLY A 18 8.97 19.05 -2.91
CA GLY A 18 8.36 17.87 -2.31
C GLY A 18 6.96 18.29 -1.89
N GLN A 19 5.94 17.71 -2.55
CA GLN A 19 4.57 17.90 -2.10
C GLN A 19 4.57 17.49 -0.64
N THR A 20 4.30 18.44 0.26
CA THR A 20 3.90 18.12 1.62
C THR A 20 2.55 17.43 1.49
N ILE A 21 2.57 16.11 1.25
CA ILE A 21 1.37 15.30 1.38
C ILE A 21 0.99 15.47 2.85
N PRO A 22 -0.16 16.11 3.16
CA PRO A 22 -0.60 16.22 4.54
C PRO A 22 -0.63 14.80 5.09
N GLY A 23 0.15 14.52 6.13
CA GLY A 23 0.12 13.21 6.77
C GLY A 23 -1.28 12.99 7.29
N SER A 24 -2.05 12.13 6.63
CA SER A 24 -3.35 11.69 7.14
C SER A 24 -3.12 10.55 8.11
N TYR A 25 -3.81 10.59 9.25
CA TYR A 25 -3.88 9.43 10.12
C TYR A 25 -4.56 8.27 9.38
N PRO A 26 -4.22 7.02 9.73
CA PRO A 26 -4.92 5.84 9.21
C PRO A 26 -6.43 5.99 9.41
N HIS A 27 -7.18 5.79 8.34
CA HIS A 27 -8.65 5.88 8.38
C HIS A 27 -9.23 4.66 9.09
N ASP A 28 -9.99 4.86 10.18
CA ASP A 28 -10.74 3.80 10.86
C ASP A 28 -12.11 3.66 10.18
N TYR A 29 -12.35 2.50 9.54
CA TYR A 29 -13.62 2.23 8.87
C TYR A 29 -14.62 1.61 9.87
N PRO A 30 -15.93 1.95 9.78
CA PRO A 30 -16.92 1.38 10.67
C PRO A 30 -17.12 -0.13 10.41
N GLY A 31 -17.52 -0.87 11.43
CA GLY A 31 -17.89 -2.29 11.30
C GLY A 31 -16.75 -3.30 11.51
N LYS A 32 -15.61 -2.87 12.10
CA LYS A 32 -14.51 -3.80 12.42
C LYS A 32 -14.93 -4.84 13.47
N PRO A 33 -14.51 -6.11 13.31
CA PRO A 33 -14.73 -7.12 14.34
C PRO A 33 -13.97 -6.80 15.63
N ASP A 34 -14.46 -7.34 16.74
CA ASP A 34 -13.76 -7.30 18.02
C ASP A 34 -12.77 -8.46 18.16
N GLY A 35 -11.70 -8.24 18.92
CA GLY A 35 -10.76 -9.29 19.31
C GLY A 35 -9.65 -9.56 18.29
N HIS A 36 -9.14 -10.79 18.30
CA HIS A 36 -8.02 -11.21 17.44
C HIS A 36 -8.46 -11.40 15.98
N PHE A 37 -7.48 -11.40 15.07
CA PHE A 37 -7.73 -11.72 13.67
C PHE A 37 -8.36 -13.11 13.52
N SER A 38 -9.46 -13.15 12.76
CA SER A 38 -10.30 -14.31 12.48
C SER A 38 -10.80 -14.22 11.02
N PRO A 39 -11.44 -15.27 10.49
CA PRO A 39 -12.10 -15.19 9.19
C PRO A 39 -13.11 -14.04 9.06
N ASP A 40 -13.70 -13.55 10.15
CA ASP A 40 -14.65 -12.42 10.12
C ASP A 40 -14.00 -11.14 9.60
N TRP A 41 -12.69 -10.97 9.84
CA TRP A 41 -11.92 -9.84 9.33
C TRP A 41 -11.75 -9.86 7.81
N GLN A 42 -11.90 -11.04 7.16
CA GLN A 42 -11.84 -11.13 5.70
C GLN A 42 -12.99 -10.38 5.05
N SER A 43 -14.21 -10.46 5.61
CA SER A 43 -15.36 -9.71 5.12
C SER A 43 -15.21 -8.21 5.38
N TYR A 44 -14.67 -7.84 6.55
CA TYR A 44 -14.45 -6.43 6.91
C TYR A 44 -13.48 -5.72 5.95
N TYR A 45 -12.39 -6.39 5.55
CA TYR A 45 -11.41 -5.78 4.64
C TYR A 45 -11.75 -5.93 3.16
N GLN A 46 -12.73 -6.76 2.79
CA GLN A 46 -13.04 -7.01 1.38
C GLN A 46 -13.56 -5.74 0.72
N VAL A 47 -12.96 -5.35 -0.41
CA VAL A 47 -13.47 -4.26 -1.22
C VAL A 47 -14.64 -4.79 -2.04
N THR A 48 -15.82 -4.26 -1.77
CA THR A 48 -17.07 -4.65 -2.44
C THR A 48 -17.59 -3.58 -3.39
N ASP A 49 -17.14 -2.35 -3.22
CA ASP A 49 -17.55 -1.21 -4.04
C ASP A 49 -16.68 -1.11 -5.29
N ASP A 50 -17.28 -0.67 -6.40
CA ASP A 50 -16.56 -0.41 -7.63
C ASP A 50 -15.53 0.70 -7.44
N MET A 51 -14.29 0.45 -7.87
CA MET A 51 -13.23 1.44 -7.81
C MET A 51 -13.42 2.50 -8.90
N PRO A 52 -13.48 3.81 -8.55
CA PRO A 52 -13.66 4.87 -9.54
C PRO A 52 -12.58 4.84 -10.62
N ASN A 53 -12.99 4.86 -11.88
CA ASN A 53 -12.12 4.88 -13.07
C ASN A 53 -11.29 3.59 -13.31
N VAL A 54 -11.56 2.51 -12.59
CA VAL A 54 -11.01 1.19 -12.94
C VAL A 54 -11.93 0.53 -13.97
N THR A 55 -11.47 0.45 -15.21
CA THR A 55 -12.26 -0.07 -16.34
C THR A 55 -11.91 -1.50 -16.74
N PHE A 56 -10.96 -2.12 -16.05
CA PHE A 56 -10.55 -3.50 -16.25
C PHE A 56 -11.03 -4.37 -15.09
N PRO A 57 -11.27 -5.67 -15.33
CA PRO A 57 -11.65 -6.57 -14.25
C PRO A 57 -10.50 -6.67 -13.24
N LEU A 58 -10.81 -6.39 -11.97
CA LEU A 58 -9.95 -6.69 -10.83
C LEU A 58 -10.37 -8.03 -10.22
N GLY A 59 -9.38 -8.80 -9.77
CA GLY A 59 -9.63 -9.95 -8.90
C GLY A 59 -10.23 -9.51 -7.57
N ARG A 60 -10.74 -10.46 -6.77
CA ARG A 60 -11.14 -10.17 -5.39
C ARG A 60 -9.97 -9.53 -4.65
N ASN A 61 -10.25 -8.47 -3.90
CA ASN A 61 -9.21 -7.75 -3.19
C ASN A 61 -9.68 -7.22 -1.83
N TRP A 62 -8.71 -6.92 -0.96
CA TRP A 62 -8.89 -6.49 0.42
C TRP A 62 -8.03 -5.26 0.70
N ALA A 63 -8.59 -4.26 1.34
CA ALA A 63 -7.85 -3.06 1.71
C ALA A 63 -8.22 -2.59 3.11
N GLY A 64 -7.25 -2.04 3.83
CA GLY A 64 -7.49 -1.47 5.14
C GLY A 64 -6.22 -1.25 5.93
N ASN A 65 -6.39 -0.98 7.23
CA ASN A 65 -5.29 -0.75 8.16
C ASN A 65 -5.16 -1.94 9.13
N ILE A 66 -3.94 -2.42 9.32
CA ILE A 66 -3.58 -3.48 10.29
C ILE A 66 -2.73 -2.89 11.43
N PRO A 67 -2.93 -3.30 12.69
CA PRO A 67 -2.14 -2.80 13.80
C PRO A 67 -0.68 -3.24 13.67
N VAL A 68 0.22 -2.32 13.98
CA VAL A 68 1.65 -2.60 14.13
C VAL A 68 2.05 -2.49 15.60
N ASN A 69 3.21 -3.03 15.96
CA ASN A 69 3.69 -3.03 17.34
C ASN A 69 4.23 -1.65 17.77
N ARG A 70 3.36 -0.63 17.80
CA ARG A 70 3.67 0.74 18.23
C ARG A 70 2.63 1.28 19.22
N PRO A 71 2.50 0.67 20.42
CA PRO A 71 1.50 1.07 21.40
C PRO A 71 1.65 2.54 21.81
N GLY A 72 0.55 3.29 21.79
CA GLY A 72 0.51 4.70 22.19
C GLY A 72 1.05 5.69 21.17
N HIS A 73 1.44 5.23 19.97
CA HIS A 73 1.89 6.11 18.89
C HIS A 73 0.69 6.53 18.00
N PRO A 74 0.60 7.78 17.52
CA PRO A 74 -0.50 8.21 16.64
C PRO A 74 -0.60 7.45 15.30
N ASN A 75 0.52 6.88 14.84
CA ASN A 75 0.59 5.97 13.71
C ASN A 75 0.96 4.58 14.22
N ASP A 76 -0.02 3.82 14.67
CA ASP A 76 0.08 2.47 15.20
C ASP A 76 -0.54 1.42 14.27
N THR A 77 -0.82 1.80 13.03
CA THR A 77 -1.28 0.88 11.97
C THR A 77 -0.51 1.08 10.66
N LEU A 78 -0.60 0.10 9.77
CA LEU A 78 -0.06 0.09 8.42
C LEU A 78 -1.18 -0.21 7.42
N PHE A 79 -1.22 0.54 6.32
CA PHE A 79 -2.18 0.30 5.24
C PHE A 79 -1.74 -0.85 4.34
N PHE A 80 -2.69 -1.67 3.88
CA PHE A 80 -2.45 -2.74 2.93
C PHE A 80 -3.51 -2.79 1.82
N TRP A 81 -3.16 -3.37 0.66
CA TRP A 81 -4.10 -3.70 -0.40
C TRP A 81 -3.82 -5.09 -1.05
N GLY A 82 -4.34 -6.15 -0.46
CA GLY A 82 -4.16 -7.51 -0.98
C GLY A 82 -5.07 -7.79 -2.18
N VAL A 83 -4.55 -8.46 -3.21
CA VAL A 83 -5.32 -8.92 -4.38
C VAL A 83 -5.13 -10.43 -4.52
N GLU A 84 -6.20 -11.16 -4.82
CA GLU A 84 -6.12 -12.59 -5.09
C GLU A 84 -5.61 -12.86 -6.51
N LYS A 85 -4.67 -13.82 -6.63
CA LYS A 85 -4.31 -14.44 -7.91
C LYS A 85 -5.50 -15.19 -8.50
N GLU A 86 -6.16 -15.97 -7.66
CA GLU A 86 -7.36 -16.72 -7.99
C GLU A 86 -8.32 -16.76 -6.81
N ASN A 87 -9.60 -16.98 -7.10
CA ASN A 87 -10.66 -16.95 -6.10
C ASN A 87 -10.37 -17.91 -4.93
N GLY A 88 -10.19 -17.36 -3.74
CA GLY A 88 -9.89 -18.10 -2.52
C GLY A 88 -8.39 -18.30 -2.22
N SER A 89 -7.48 -17.71 -3.01
CA SER A 89 -6.04 -17.81 -2.74
C SER A 89 -5.59 -17.05 -1.49
N LEU A 90 -6.29 -15.98 -1.07
CA LEU A 90 -6.00 -15.25 0.18
C LEU A 90 -6.91 -15.68 1.33
N THR A 91 -7.97 -16.45 1.06
CA THR A 91 -8.94 -16.91 2.07
C THR A 91 -8.90 -18.42 2.29
N ALA A 92 -7.89 -19.13 1.78
CA ALA A 92 -7.73 -20.55 1.99
C ALA A 92 -7.51 -20.88 3.48
N SER A 93 -7.95 -22.06 3.92
CA SER A 93 -7.74 -22.49 5.30
C SER A 93 -6.26 -22.76 5.55
N ALA A 94 -5.87 -22.70 6.83
CA ALA A 94 -4.51 -23.03 7.23
C ALA A 94 -4.12 -24.43 6.74
N GLY A 95 -3.03 -24.52 5.99
CA GLY A 95 -2.50 -25.78 5.44
C GLY A 95 -2.94 -26.07 4.00
N ASP A 96 -4.12 -25.61 3.56
CA ASP A 96 -4.71 -25.95 2.25
C ASP A 96 -3.81 -25.55 1.06
N ARG A 97 -3.11 -24.42 1.19
CA ARG A 97 -2.24 -23.84 0.14
C ARG A 97 -0.85 -23.53 0.64
N SER A 98 -0.36 -24.33 1.59
CA SER A 98 0.95 -24.12 2.24
C SER A 98 2.17 -24.23 1.30
N ASN A 99 1.99 -24.83 0.12
CA ASN A 99 3.03 -24.95 -0.91
C ASN A 99 2.96 -23.85 -1.97
N GLU A 100 1.95 -22.97 -1.91
CA GLU A 100 1.82 -21.83 -2.82
C GLU A 100 2.58 -20.63 -2.21
N PRO A 101 3.41 -19.92 -3.00
CA PRO A 101 4.11 -18.73 -2.50
C PRO A 101 3.16 -17.63 -2.01
N TRP A 102 3.71 -16.62 -1.34
CA TRP A 102 3.04 -15.35 -1.07
C TRP A 102 3.92 -14.23 -1.64
N GLY A 103 3.31 -13.26 -2.32
CA GLY A 103 4.01 -12.06 -2.75
C GLY A 103 3.88 -10.98 -1.70
N ILE A 104 4.97 -10.27 -1.41
CA ILE A 104 4.89 -9.02 -0.64
C ILE A 104 5.72 -8.00 -1.40
N TRP A 105 5.05 -6.98 -1.93
CA TRP A 105 5.69 -5.83 -2.53
C TRP A 105 5.77 -4.68 -1.52
N LEU A 106 6.94 -4.06 -1.38
CA LEU A 106 7.17 -2.87 -0.56
C LEU A 106 7.84 -1.80 -1.41
N ASN A 107 7.19 -0.65 -1.57
CA ASN A 107 7.81 0.49 -2.25
C ASN A 107 8.84 1.15 -1.33
N GLY A 108 9.96 1.60 -1.90
CA GLY A 108 11.02 2.33 -1.20
C GLY A 108 11.15 3.79 -1.66
N GLY A 109 11.86 4.60 -0.87
CA GLY A 109 12.19 6.01 -1.11
C GLY A 109 13.07 6.56 0.01
N TRP A 110 13.76 7.69 -0.19
CA TRP A 110 14.81 8.15 0.75
C TRP A 110 14.30 8.81 2.04
N ASP A 111 13.01 9.09 2.18
CA ASP A 111 12.46 9.77 3.36
C ASP A 111 10.95 9.57 3.59
N HIS A 112 10.24 8.82 2.74
CA HIS A 112 8.81 8.52 2.92
C HIS A 112 8.48 7.07 2.55
N LEU A 113 8.17 6.24 3.55
CA LEU A 113 7.53 4.94 3.35
C LEU A 113 6.09 5.18 2.90
N ALA A 114 5.80 4.87 1.64
CA ALA A 114 4.43 4.73 1.15
C ALA A 114 4.14 3.23 1.06
N ASP A 115 3.62 2.66 2.14
CA ASP A 115 3.30 1.24 2.18
C ASP A 115 2.07 0.95 1.31
N TYR A 116 2.33 0.27 0.19
CA TYR A 116 1.32 -0.41 -0.61
C TYR A 116 1.70 -1.89 -0.61
N ILE A 117 0.98 -2.71 0.14
CA ILE A 117 1.09 -4.17 0.02
C ILE A 117 0.37 -4.56 -1.27
N TRP A 118 1.07 -5.22 -2.20
CA TRP A 118 0.48 -5.99 -3.30
C TRP A 118 0.97 -7.44 -3.15
N VAL A 119 0.04 -8.40 -3.23
CA VAL A 119 0.34 -9.83 -3.09
C VAL A 119 0.20 -10.51 -4.45
N ASP A 120 1.32 -10.91 -5.06
CA ASP A 120 1.33 -11.70 -6.31
C ASP A 120 2.43 -12.76 -6.35
N GLN A 121 2.17 -13.83 -7.09
CA GLN A 121 3.01 -15.01 -7.28
C GLN A 121 3.87 -14.86 -8.54
N PRO A 122 5.17 -15.20 -8.54
CA PRO A 122 5.92 -15.28 -9.78
C PRO A 122 5.45 -16.46 -10.64
N VAL A 123 5.60 -16.26 -11.96
CA VAL A 123 5.28 -17.19 -13.07
C VAL A 123 6.00 -18.53 -12.99
#